data_AF-A0A2E2W3T6-F1
#
_entry.id   AF-A0A2E2W3T6-F1
#
_cell.length_a   1.000
_cell.length_b   1.000
_cell.length_c   1.000
_cell.angle_alpha   90.00
_cell.angle_beta   90.00
_cell.angle_gamma   90.00
#
_symmetry.space_group_name_H-M   'P 1'
#
loop_
_entity.id
_entity.type
_entity.pdbx_description
1 polymer ?
#
loop_
_entity_poly.entity_id
_entity_poly.type
_entity_poly.pdbx_seq_one_letter_code
_entity_poly.pdbx_strand_id
1 'polypeptide(L)'
;MNEIITRCPSCSLSFRAMPAHLQAANGLVRCGACLKVFDARENLVDAPQADMPAHIASSDQHNDLEQKQEQEQEQEQEQEQEQEQEQEQEQEQ
;
A
#
# COMPACT_ATOMS: atom_id res chain seq x y z
N MET A 1 26.02 -0.38 -15.62
CA MET A 1 25.49 0.71 -14.77
C MET A 1 25.57 0.21 -13.34
N ASN A 2 26.53 0.73 -12.57
CA ASN A 2 26.74 0.27 -11.19
C ASN A 2 25.73 1.00 -10.31
N GLU A 3 24.67 0.28 -9.92
CA GLU A 3 23.65 0.78 -9.02
C GLU A 3 24.09 0.52 -7.59
N ILE A 4 23.94 1.53 -6.72
CA ILE A 4 24.27 1.44 -5.31
C ILE A 4 22.97 1.29 -4.54
N ILE A 5 22.91 0.34 -3.62
CA ILE A 5 21.79 0.25 -2.67
C ILE A 5 22.19 0.97 -1.38
N THR A 6 21.32 1.84 -0.87
CA THR A 6 21.50 2.52 0.41
C THR A 6 20.26 2.34 1.28
N ARG A 7 20.45 2.27 2.60
CA ARG A 7 19.36 2.11 3.58
C ARG A 7 19.24 3.35 4.45
N CYS A 8 18.02 3.87 4.58
CA CYS A 8 17.78 5.02 5.45
C CYS A 8 17.94 4.63 6.93
N PRO A 9 18.74 5.36 7.74
CA PRO A 9 18.92 5.04 9.16
C PRO A 9 17.71 5.40 10.04
N SER A 10 16.75 6.19 9.54
CA SER A 10 15.58 6.61 10.31
C SER A 10 14.35 5.73 10.12
N CYS A 11 14.15 5.19 8.91
CA CYS A 11 12.98 4.37 8.59
C CYS A 11 13.33 3.02 7.96
N SER A 12 14.62 2.66 7.91
CA SER A 12 15.12 1.38 7.39
C SER A 12 14.77 1.08 5.94
N LEU A 13 14.32 2.07 5.16
CA LEU A 13 13.96 1.90 3.76
C LEU A 13 15.23 1.81 2.88
N SER A 14 15.36 0.70 2.16
CA SER A 14 16.40 0.49 1.15
C SER A 14 15.96 1.04 -0.20
N PHE A 15 16.81 1.80 -0.86
CA PHE A 15 16.56 2.33 -2.20
C PHE A 15 17.82 2.35 -3.06
N ARG A 16 17.60 2.42 -4.38
CA ARG A 16 18.64 2.47 -5.39
C ARG A 16 19.08 3.92 -5.58
N ALA A 17 20.34 4.20 -5.28
CA ALA A 17 20.99 5.46 -5.54
C ALA A 17 21.93 5.32 -6.74
N MET A 18 21.93 6.33 -7.62
CA MET A 18 22.91 6.38 -8.70
C MET A 18 24.20 7.05 -8.19
N PRO A 19 25.38 6.46 -8.42
CA PRO A 19 26.66 7.04 -7.98
C PRO A 19 26.86 8.47 -8.49
N ALA A 20 26.43 8.76 -9.71
CA ALA A 20 26.53 10.10 -10.31
C ALA A 20 25.74 11.16 -9.51
N HIS A 21 24.54 10.80 -9.02
CA HIS A 21 23.74 11.70 -8.19
C HIS A 21 24.34 11.89 -6.80
N LEU A 22 24.89 10.82 -6.21
CA LEU A 22 25.61 10.94 -4.94
C LEU A 22 26.80 11.88 -5.07
N GLN A 23 27.58 11.75 -6.15
CA GLN A 23 28.76 12.58 -6.36
C GLN A 23 28.39 14.05 -6.58
N ALA A 24 27.34 14.34 -7.34
CA ALA A 24 26.83 15.70 -7.52
C ALA A 24 26.32 16.33 -6.21
N ALA A 25 25.79 15.52 -5.30
CA ALA A 25 25.22 15.95 -4.01
C ALA A 25 26.20 15.82 -2.82
N ASN A 26 27.50 15.65 -3.07
CA ASN A 26 28.51 15.40 -2.02
C ASN A 26 28.20 14.21 -1.09
N GLY A 27 27.43 13.22 -1.58
CA GLY A 27 27.01 12.02 -0.85
C GLY A 27 25.70 12.17 -0.07
N LEU A 28 25.13 13.38 0.02
CA LEU A 28 23.89 13.63 0.77
C LEU A 28 22.65 13.26 -0.05
N VAL A 29 21.74 12.50 0.56
CA VAL A 29 20.46 12.11 -0.05
C VAL A 29 19.30 12.35 0.90
N ARG A 30 18.11 12.57 0.34
CA ARG A 30 16.85 12.69 1.08
C ARG A 30 16.04 11.41 0.90
N CYS A 31 15.61 10.80 2.01
CA CYS A 31 14.73 9.63 1.97
C CYS A 31 13.35 10.01 1.40
N GLY A 32 12.84 9.24 0.42
CA GLY A 32 11.51 9.45 -0.14
C GLY A 32 10.35 9.14 0.82
N ALA A 33 10.57 8.30 1.84
CA ALA A 33 9.54 7.90 2.80
C ALA A 33 9.45 8.83 4.02
N CYS A 34 10.56 9.07 4.72
CA CYS A 34 10.56 9.88 5.94
C CYS A 34 11.16 11.28 5.77
N LEU A 35 11.62 11.63 4.57
CA LEU A 35 12.20 12.94 4.22
C LEU A 35 13.48 13.31 4.98
N LYS A 36 14.09 12.38 5.73
CA LYS A 36 15.36 12.56 6.41
C LYS A 36 16.50 12.72 5.40
N VAL A 37 17.38 13.70 5.64
CA VAL A 37 18.65 13.87 4.91
C VAL A 37 19.78 13.15 5.65
N PHE A 38 20.56 12.35 4.93
CA PHE A 38 21.68 11.56 5.47
C PHE A 38 22.76 11.31 4.39
N ASP A 39 23.96 10.88 4.79
CA ASP A 39 25.03 10.49 3.84
C ASP A 39 24.83 9.05 3.37
N ALA A 40 24.59 8.88 2.07
CA ALA A 40 24.37 7.57 1.46
C ALA A 40 25.61 6.68 1.49
N ARG A 41 26.82 7.27 1.48
CA ARG A 41 28.10 6.54 1.41
C ARG A 41 28.42 5.82 2.71
N GLU A 42 27.89 6.31 3.82
CA GLU A 42 28.02 5.68 5.14
C GLU A 42 26.95 4.61 5.39
N ASN A 43 25.91 4.57 4.55
CA ASN A 43 24.75 3.70 4.69
C ASN A 43 24.55 2.83 3.44
N LEU A 44 25.65 2.41 2.82
CA LEU A 44 25.65 1.51 1.67
C LEU A 44 25.30 0.10 2.12
N VAL A 45 24.50 -0.61 1.32
CA VAL A 45 24.14 -2.01 1.57
C VAL A 45 24.76 -2.85 0.45
N ASP A 46 25.79 -3.62 0.79
CA ASP A 46 26.28 -4.70 -0.06
C ASP A 46 25.22 -5.81 -0.07
N ALA A 47 24.47 -5.96 -1.16
CA ALA A 47 23.41 -6.96 -1.25
C ALA A 47 23.96 -8.40 -1.27
N PRO A 48 23.18 -9.45 -0.88
CA PRO A 48 21.85 -9.45 -0.28
C PRO A 48 21.80 -10.25 1.04
N GLN A 49 21.48 -9.60 2.14
CA GLN A 49 20.85 -10.29 3.26
C GLN A 49 19.48 -9.64 3.45
N ALA A 50 18.46 -10.45 3.19
CA ALA A 50 17.06 -10.11 3.31
C ALA A 50 16.75 -9.67 4.74
N ASP A 51 16.87 -8.39 5.02
CA ASP A 51 16.18 -7.78 6.14
C ASP A 51 14.74 -7.57 5.66
N MET A 52 13.94 -8.63 5.76
CA MET A 52 12.50 -8.56 5.59
C MET A 52 11.99 -7.46 6.54
N PRO A 53 11.27 -6.43 6.07
CA PRO A 53 10.58 -5.55 6.98
C PRO A 53 9.47 -6.38 7.62
N ALA A 54 9.72 -6.90 8.83
CA ALA A 54 8.67 -7.35 9.75
C ALA A 54 7.95 -6.11 10.30
N HIS A 55 7.34 -5.35 9.40
CA HIS A 55 6.47 -4.22 9.67
C HIS A 55 5.24 -4.30 8.75
N ILE A 56 4.66 -5.48 8.61
CA ILE A 56 3.22 -5.57 8.32
C ILE A 56 2.51 -5.35 9.67
N ALA A 57 2.59 -4.12 10.16
CA ALA A 57 1.72 -3.62 11.20
C ALA A 57 0.91 -2.49 10.57
N SER A 58 0.04 -2.83 9.62
CA SER A 58 -1.11 -2.00 9.23
C SER A 58 -2.13 -2.87 8.50
N SER A 59 -3.19 -3.16 9.26
CA SER A 59 -4.56 -3.46 8.80
C SER A 59 -4.80 -4.67 7.90
N ASP A 60 -4.94 -5.81 8.57
CA ASP A 60 -6.08 -6.71 8.36
C ASP A 60 -7.40 -5.92 8.61
N GLN A 61 -7.76 -4.99 7.72
CA GLN A 61 -9.05 -4.29 7.71
C GLN A 61 -9.58 -4.03 6.29
N HIS A 62 -9.04 -4.71 5.27
CA HIS A 62 -9.62 -4.65 3.93
C HIS A 62 -10.70 -5.71 3.67
N ASN A 63 -10.94 -6.62 4.63
CA ASN A 63 -11.88 -7.73 4.43
C ASN A 63 -13.28 -7.49 5.05
N ASP A 64 -13.48 -6.40 5.80
CA ASP A 64 -14.77 -6.08 6.46
C ASP A 64 -15.69 -5.21 5.58
N LEU A 65 -15.11 -4.35 4.73
CA LEU A 65 -15.89 -3.43 3.88
C LEU A 65 -16.48 -4.10 2.63
N GLU A 66 -15.79 -5.09 2.06
CA GLU A 66 -16.25 -5.77 0.84
C GLU A 66 -17.44 -6.72 1.15
N GLN A 67 -17.38 -7.47 2.26
CA GLN A 67 -18.48 -8.35 2.70
C GLN A 67 -19.76 -7.61 3.05
N LYS A 68 -19.65 -6.38 3.59
CA LYS A 68 -20.82 -5.59 3.95
C LYS A 68 -21.53 -5.00 2.72
N GLN A 69 -20.82 -4.77 1.61
CA GLN A 69 -21.42 -4.26 0.37
C GLN A 69 -22.22 -5.33 -0.38
N GLU A 70 -21.76 -6.59 -0.39
CA GLU A 70 -22.50 -7.69 -1.03
C GLU A 70 -23.82 -8.00 -0.29
N GLN A 71 -23.83 -7.96 1.04
CA GLN A 71 -25.04 -8.20 1.84
C GLN A 71 -26.12 -7.11 1.69
N GLU A 72 -25.74 -5.85 1.56
CA GLU A 72 -26.70 -4.75 1.33
C GLU A 72 -27.34 -4.86 -0.07
N GLN A 73 -26.60 -5.33 -1.09
CA GLN A 73 -27.12 -5.50 -2.45
C GLN A 73 -28.12 -6.67 -2.59
N GLU A 74 -27.88 -7.80 -1.92
CA GLU A 74 -28.81 -8.94 -1.96
C GLU A 74 -30.15 -8.59 -1.27
N GLN A 75 -30.12 -7.83 -0.17
CA GLN A 75 -31.34 -7.42 0.54
C GLN A 75 -32.23 -6.44 -0.23
N GLU A 76 -31.65 -5.49 -0.98
CA GLU A 76 -32.45 -4.58 -1.82
C GLU A 76 -33.12 -5.33 -2.98
N GLN A 77 -32.42 -6.30 -3.60
CA GLN A 77 -32.98 -7.09 -4.71
C GLN A 77 -34.14 -8.01 -4.29
N GLU A 78 -34.11 -8.59 -3.08
CA GLU A 78 -35.23 -9.40 -2.57
C GLU A 78 -36.45 -8.51 -2.27
N GLN A 79 -36.25 -7.32 -1.69
CA GLN A 79 -37.36 -6.40 -1.38
C GLN A 79 -38.06 -5.83 -2.62
N GLU A 80 -37.32 -5.53 -3.70
CA GLU A 80 -37.94 -5.08 -4.96
C GLU A 80 -38.77 -6.20 -5.61
N GLN A 81 -38.27 -7.46 -5.58
CA GLN A 81 -39.00 -8.61 -6.12
C GLN A 81 -40.28 -8.93 -5.35
N GLU A 82 -40.29 -8.79 -4.03
CA GLU A 82 -41.52 -8.95 -3.23
C GLU A 82 -42.53 -7.84 -3.51
N GLN A 83 -42.09 -6.58 -3.64
CA GLN A 83 -42.98 -5.46 -3.97
C GLN A 83 -43.58 -5.54 -5.37
N GLU A 84 -42.84 -6.02 -6.38
CA GLU A 84 -43.39 -6.28 -7.72
C GLU A 84 -44.42 -7.41 -7.69
N GLN A 85 -44.15 -8.50 -6.96
CA GLN A 85 -45.09 -9.62 -6.81
C GLN A 85 -46.38 -9.25 -6.07
N GLU A 86 -46.32 -8.37 -5.07
CA GLU A 86 -47.52 -7.83 -4.40
C GLU A 86 -48.30 -6.88 -5.32
N GLN A 87 -47.61 -6.02 -6.08
CA GLN A 87 -48.26 -5.11 -7.05
C GLN A 87 -48.94 -5.85 -8.22
N GLU A 88 -48.38 -6.97 -8.69
CA GLU A 88 -49.02 -7.82 -9.70
C GLU A 88 -50.26 -8.53 -9.11
N GLN A 89 -50.19 -9.01 -7.87
CA GLN A 89 -51.34 -9.64 -7.19
C GLN A 89 -52.48 -8.68 -6.85
N GLU A 90 -52.21 -7.39 -6.63
CA GLU A 90 -53.24 -6.36 -6.49
C GLU A 90 -53.86 -5.93 -7.83
N GLN A 91 -53.13 -6.03 -8.95
CA GLN A 91 -53.67 -5.70 -10.29
C GLN A 91 -54.55 -6.80 -10.89
N GLU A 92 -54.43 -8.05 -10.43
CA GLU A 92 -55.25 -9.19 -10.88
C GLU A 92 -56.55 -9.41 -10.07
N GLN A 93 -56.82 -8.60 -9.04
CA GLN A 93 -58.08 -8.58 -8.28
C GLN A 93 -59.02 -7.45 -8.71
#